data_AF-A0A3S0CM20-F1
#
_entry.id   AF-A0A3S0CM20-F1
#
_cell.length_a   1.000
_cell.length_b   1.000
_cell.length_c   1.000
_cell.angle_alpha   90.00
_cell.angle_beta   90.00
_cell.angle_gamma   90.00
#
_symmetry.space_group_name_H-M   'P 1'
#
loop_
_entity.id
_entity.type
_entity.pdbx_description
1 polymer ?
#
loop_
_entity_poly.entity_id
_entity_poly.type
_entity_poly.pdbx_seq_one_letter_code
_entity_poly.pdbx_strand_id
1 'polypeptide(L)'
;MLAARYLAGYPPDLIQQAEQLRLDGRLAEHLARRLPEAHAVRSDSALFDYVNELKARHLRNAAPLNFVGFDAKLRVLQQALGTHTRRTQVQGARLKMRREIRVATLFKDAPAALLRMIVVHELAHLRELEHNKAFYALCQHMEPDYFQLEFDLRLYLMLQEDAK
;
A
#
# COMPACT_ATOMS: atom_id res chain seq x y z
N MET A 1 -16.36 13.98 -9.81
CA MET A 1 -16.62 13.13 -8.64
C MET A 1 -15.29 12.78 -8.01
N LEU A 2 -15.16 12.92 -6.70
CA LEU A 2 -13.89 12.64 -6.01
C LEU A 2 -13.49 11.17 -6.17
N ALA A 3 -14.46 10.26 -6.10
CA ALA A 3 -14.27 8.82 -6.26
C ALA A 3 -13.61 8.44 -7.59
N ALA A 4 -13.93 9.14 -8.69
CA ALA A 4 -13.35 8.87 -10.00
C ALA A 4 -11.82 9.04 -10.02
N ARG A 5 -11.26 9.89 -9.14
CA ARG A 5 -9.81 10.10 -9.03
C ARG A 5 -9.11 8.92 -8.34
N TYR A 6 -9.76 8.31 -7.35
CA TYR A 6 -9.20 7.23 -6.54
C TYR A 6 -9.49 5.83 -7.10
N LEU A 7 -10.63 5.69 -7.76
CA LEU A 7 -11.14 4.44 -8.33
C LEU A 7 -11.02 4.41 -9.85
N ALA A 8 -10.09 5.17 -10.43
CA ALA A 8 -9.78 5.09 -11.85
C ALA A 8 -9.46 3.63 -12.25
N GLY A 9 -10.14 3.13 -13.29
CA GLY A 9 -10.03 1.75 -13.76
C GLY A 9 -11.04 0.76 -13.15
N TYR A 10 -11.81 1.17 -12.14
CA TYR A 10 -12.92 0.37 -11.62
C TYR A 10 -14.21 0.56 -12.45
N PRO A 11 -15.13 -0.42 -12.45
CA PRO A 11 -16.44 -0.31 -13.07
C PRO A 11 -17.18 0.99 -12.69
N PRO A 12 -17.85 1.69 -13.64
CA PRO A 12 -18.52 2.97 -13.38
C PRO A 12 -19.57 2.92 -12.26
N ASP A 13 -20.28 1.79 -12.13
CA ASP A 13 -21.26 1.54 -11.09
C ASP A 13 -20.61 1.52 -9.69
N LEU A 14 -19.42 0.92 -9.53
CA LEU A 14 -18.68 0.95 -8.27
C LEU A 14 -18.19 2.36 -7.94
N ILE A 15 -17.73 3.12 -8.94
CA ILE A 15 -17.33 4.51 -8.74
C ILE A 15 -18.52 5.35 -8.25
N GLN A 16 -19.69 5.17 -8.85
CA GLN A 16 -20.91 5.86 -8.47
C GLN A 16 -21.36 5.48 -7.05
N GLN A 17 -21.32 4.20 -6.69
CA GLN A 17 -21.64 3.73 -5.34
C GLN A 17 -20.71 4.31 -4.29
N ALA A 18 -19.40 4.36 -4.57
CA ALA A 18 -18.42 4.96 -3.66
C ALA A 18 -18.62 6.47 -3.49
N GLU A 19 -18.94 7.19 -4.58
CA GLU A 19 -19.26 8.62 -4.49
C GLU A 19 -20.53 8.84 -3.68
N GLN A 20 -21.59 8.04 -3.88
CA GLN A 20 -22.82 8.16 -3.11
C GLN A 20 -22.58 7.87 -1.63
N LEU A 21 -21.85 6.82 -1.30
CA LEU A 21 -21.50 6.46 0.08
C LEU A 21 -20.74 7.60 0.78
N ARG A 22 -19.88 8.31 0.05
CA ARG A 22 -19.17 9.50 0.52
C ARG A 22 -20.13 10.67 0.74
N LEU A 23 -20.95 11.01 -0.25
CA LEU A 23 -21.92 12.10 -0.18
C LEU A 23 -22.94 11.92 0.94
N ASP A 24 -23.32 10.67 1.23
CA ASP A 24 -24.21 10.31 2.34
C ASP A 24 -23.53 10.42 3.72
N GLY A 25 -22.23 10.73 3.79
CA GLY A 25 -21.46 10.79 5.04
C GLY A 25 -21.21 9.42 5.70
N ARG A 26 -21.45 8.32 4.97
CA ARG A 26 -21.40 6.94 5.50
C ARG A 26 -20.08 6.22 5.24
N LEU A 27 -19.19 6.83 4.46
CA LEU A 27 -17.89 6.24 4.10
C LEU A 27 -17.02 5.91 5.31
N ALA A 28 -16.93 6.84 6.28
CA ALA A 28 -16.12 6.63 7.49
C ALA A 28 -16.63 5.44 8.31
N GLU A 29 -17.96 5.35 8.52
CA GLU A 29 -18.59 4.25 9.25
C GLU A 29 -18.45 2.91 8.51
N HIS A 30 -18.52 2.92 7.17
CA HIS A 30 -18.28 1.75 6.35
C HIS A 30 -16.85 1.23 6.51
N LEU A 31 -15.85 2.10 6.40
CA LEU A 31 -14.44 1.74 6.57
C LEU A 31 -14.13 1.31 8.01
N ALA A 32 -14.67 1.97 9.03
CA ALA A 32 -14.46 1.60 10.43
C ALA A 32 -14.99 0.19 10.75
N ARG A 33 -16.13 -0.20 10.16
CA ARG A 33 -16.67 -1.57 10.30
C ARG A 33 -15.80 -2.61 9.61
N ARG A 34 -15.27 -2.27 8.43
CA ARG A 34 -14.47 -3.19 7.60
C ARG A 34 -13.03 -3.33 8.08
N LEU A 35 -12.47 -2.26 8.63
CA LEU A 35 -11.07 -2.13 9.02
C LEU A 35 -10.97 -1.66 10.49
N PRO A 36 -11.48 -2.45 11.47
CA PRO A 36 -11.64 -1.98 12.85
C PRO A 36 -10.32 -1.93 13.63
N GLU A 37 -9.31 -2.69 13.21
CA GLU A 37 -8.08 -2.87 13.98
C GLU A 37 -7.06 -1.77 13.68
N ALA A 38 -6.59 -1.11 14.73
CA ALA A 38 -5.39 -0.26 14.69
C ALA A 38 -4.11 -1.09 14.90
N HIS A 39 -2.95 -0.53 14.59
CA HIS A 39 -1.65 -1.15 14.83
C HIS A 39 -0.71 -0.27 15.66
N ALA A 40 0.30 -0.88 16.28
CA ALA A 40 1.32 -0.20 17.08
C ALA A 40 2.56 0.25 16.27
N VAL A 41 2.64 -0.12 14.98
CA VAL A 41 3.79 0.17 14.10
C VAL A 41 3.86 1.67 13.75
N ARG A 42 4.50 2.47 14.60
CA ARG A 42 4.54 3.95 14.48
C ARG A 42 5.94 4.55 14.36
N SER A 43 6.98 3.72 14.46
CA SER A 43 8.39 4.09 14.34
C SER A 43 9.07 3.29 13.22
N ASP A 44 10.18 3.81 12.69
CA ASP A 44 10.95 3.12 11.65
C ASP A 44 11.48 1.76 12.14
N SER A 45 11.87 1.66 13.42
CA SER A 45 12.29 0.39 14.03
C SER A 45 11.13 -0.62 14.03
N ALA A 46 9.94 -0.22 14.48
CA ALA A 46 8.79 -1.11 14.51
C ALA A 46 8.39 -1.54 13.08
N LEU A 47 8.49 -0.62 12.11
CA LEU A 47 8.21 -0.94 10.71
C LEU A 47 9.25 -1.91 10.14
N PHE A 48 10.53 -1.72 10.47
CA PHE A 48 11.60 -2.62 10.08
C PHE A 48 11.33 -4.05 10.59
N ASP A 49 10.98 -4.20 11.86
CA ASP A 49 10.67 -5.51 12.45
C ASP A 49 9.45 -6.14 11.78
N TYR A 50 8.37 -5.37 11.62
CA TYR A 50 7.13 -5.80 10.98
C TYR A 50 7.34 -6.30 9.54
N VAL A 51 8.08 -5.54 8.73
CA VAL A 51 8.38 -5.89 7.34
C VAL A 51 9.27 -7.14 7.27
N ASN A 52 10.28 -7.25 8.14
CA ASN A 52 11.15 -8.43 8.16
C ASN A 52 10.41 -9.70 8.60
N GLU A 53 9.46 -9.59 9.53
CA GLU A 53 8.63 -10.72 9.95
C GLU A 53 7.76 -11.24 8.78
N LEU A 54 7.07 -10.33 8.07
CA LEU A 54 6.29 -10.70 6.88
C LEU A 54 7.16 -11.27 5.77
N LYS A 55 8.32 -10.65 5.51
CA LYS A 55 9.31 -11.15 4.56
C LYS A 55 9.78 -12.56 4.93
N ALA A 56 10.08 -12.83 6.21
CA ALA A 56 10.52 -14.14 6.67
C ALA A 56 9.43 -15.21 6.53
N ARG A 57 8.15 -14.83 6.68
CA ARG A 57 7.01 -15.73 6.48
C ARG A 57 6.84 -16.16 5.02
N HIS A 58 6.90 -15.21 4.08
CA HIS A 58 6.52 -15.46 2.69
C HIS A 58 7.68 -15.52 1.69
N LEU A 59 8.80 -14.87 1.99
CA LEU A 59 9.93 -14.64 1.08
C LEU A 59 11.26 -15.09 1.70
N ARG A 60 11.31 -16.27 2.32
CA ARG A 60 12.50 -16.81 3.04
C ARG A 60 13.83 -16.69 2.28
N ASN A 61 13.80 -16.88 0.96
CA ASN A 61 15.00 -16.84 0.11
C ASN A 61 15.26 -15.45 -0.51
N ALA A 62 14.45 -14.44 -0.19
CA ALA A 62 14.68 -13.08 -0.66
C ALA A 62 15.85 -12.44 0.10
N ALA A 63 16.68 -11.73 -0.64
CA ALA A 63 17.85 -11.04 -0.11
C ALA A 63 17.50 -10.04 1.01
N PRO A 64 18.46 -9.72 1.90
CA PRO A 64 18.23 -8.77 2.99
C PRO A 64 17.82 -7.39 2.49
N LEU A 65 17.00 -6.71 3.29
CA LEU A 65 16.60 -5.32 3.06
C LEU A 65 17.73 -4.41 3.54
N ASN A 66 18.06 -3.41 2.74
CA ASN A 66 19.07 -2.40 3.11
C ASN A 66 18.49 -1.29 3.98
N PHE A 67 17.19 -1.02 3.84
CA PHE A 67 16.50 0.03 4.56
C PHE A 67 15.01 -0.27 4.60
N VAL A 68 14.37 0.02 5.74
CA VAL A 68 12.93 0.09 5.89
C VAL A 68 12.63 1.32 6.73
N GLY A 69 11.68 2.16 6.31
CA GLY A 69 11.30 3.34 7.09
C GLY A 69 10.09 4.06 6.53
N PHE A 70 9.51 4.93 7.36
CA PHE A 70 8.45 5.82 6.93
C PHE A 70 9.00 7.02 6.14
N ASP A 71 8.25 7.49 5.14
CA ASP A 71 8.64 8.62 4.31
C ASP A 71 7.47 9.61 4.15
N ALA A 72 7.64 10.82 4.69
CA ALA A 72 6.64 11.89 4.65
C ALA A 72 6.47 12.52 3.25
N LYS A 73 7.45 12.34 2.35
CA LYS A 73 7.41 12.87 0.98
C LYS A 73 6.76 11.90 0.01
N LEU A 74 6.46 10.68 0.46
CA LEU A 74 5.90 9.62 -0.36
C LEU A 74 4.44 9.92 -0.72
N ARG A 75 4.15 10.05 -2.02
CA ARG A 75 2.80 10.32 -2.52
C ARG A 75 2.09 9.01 -2.83
N VAL A 76 1.34 8.48 -1.84
CA VAL A 76 0.64 7.18 -1.95
C VAL A 76 -0.27 7.09 -3.16
N LEU A 77 -0.96 8.18 -3.52
CA LEU A 77 -1.83 8.23 -4.71
C LEU A 77 -1.07 7.88 -6.01
N GLN A 78 0.19 8.29 -6.14
CA GLN A 78 0.97 8.07 -7.36
C GLN A 78 1.64 6.69 -7.41
N GLN A 79 1.88 6.06 -6.27
CA GLN A 79 2.58 4.78 -6.19
C GLN A 79 1.61 3.59 -6.00
N ALA A 80 0.52 3.76 -5.25
CA ALA A 80 -0.49 2.73 -5.02
C ALA A 80 -1.52 2.61 -6.15
N LEU A 81 -1.65 3.61 -7.04
CA LEU A 81 -2.65 3.62 -8.13
C LEU A 81 -2.09 3.27 -9.51
N GLY A 82 -0.84 2.79 -9.57
CA GLY A 82 -0.18 2.36 -10.80
C GLY A 82 0.95 3.30 -11.22
N THR A 83 2.08 2.69 -11.58
CA THR A 83 3.35 3.29 -12.06
C THR A 83 4.42 3.48 -10.97
N HIS A 84 5.23 2.43 -10.73
CA HIS A 84 6.51 2.61 -10.03
C HIS A 84 7.45 3.47 -10.88
N THR A 85 7.61 4.73 -10.51
CA THR A 85 8.80 5.48 -10.92
C THR A 85 9.98 4.99 -10.11
N ARG A 86 10.68 3.99 -10.65
CA ARG A 86 11.95 3.50 -10.13
C ARG A 86 12.98 4.63 -10.21
N ARG A 87 13.39 5.18 -9.06
CA ARG A 87 14.55 6.10 -9.02
C ARG A 87 15.83 5.28 -9.01
N THR A 88 16.27 4.86 -10.19
CA THR A 88 17.58 4.21 -10.37
C THR A 88 18.67 5.26 -10.20
N GLN A 89 19.25 5.38 -9.01
CA GLN A 89 20.42 6.25 -8.82
C GLN A 89 21.67 5.48 -9.26
N VAL A 90 22.28 5.89 -10.37
CA VAL A 90 23.52 5.31 -10.89
C VAL A 90 24.69 6.02 -10.20
N GLN A 91 25.44 5.31 -9.35
CA GLN A 91 26.77 5.74 -8.89
C GLN A 91 27.74 4.57 -9.06
N GLY A 92 28.67 4.72 -10.01
CA GLY A 92 29.76 3.76 -10.25
C GLY A 92 29.34 2.49 -11.02
N ALA A 93 30.31 1.81 -11.63
CA ALA A 93 30.15 0.71 -12.59
C ALA A 93 29.53 -0.59 -12.05
N ARG A 94 28.72 -0.53 -10.98
CA ARG A 94 27.97 -1.67 -10.47
C ARG A 94 26.63 -1.18 -9.91
N LEU A 95 25.56 -1.46 -10.65
CA LEU A 95 24.17 -1.27 -10.20
C LEU A 95 23.90 -2.17 -8.98
N LYS A 96 24.28 -1.72 -7.79
CA LYS A 96 23.85 -2.34 -6.55
C LYS A 96 22.44 -1.82 -6.30
N MET A 97 21.43 -2.54 -6.79
CA MET A 97 20.02 -2.25 -6.49
C MET A 97 19.87 -2.29 -4.96
N ARG A 98 19.78 -1.12 -4.32
CA ARG A 98 19.49 -1.03 -2.88
C ARG A 98 18.04 -1.46 -2.69
N ARG A 99 17.84 -2.52 -1.91
CA ARG A 99 16.51 -3.06 -1.60
C ARG A 99 15.97 -2.29 -0.41
N GLU A 100 15.36 -1.15 -0.69
CA GLU A 100 14.76 -0.26 0.30
C GLU A 100 13.25 -0.37 0.23
N ILE A 101 12.57 -0.46 1.38
CA ILE A 101 11.12 -0.35 1.49
C ILE A 101 10.81 0.98 2.17
N ARG A 102 9.96 1.79 1.54
CA ARG A 102 9.51 3.08 2.06
C ARG A 102 8.00 3.07 2.13
N VAL A 103 7.46 3.34 3.31
CA VAL A 103 6.01 3.39 3.53
C VAL A 103 5.63 4.83 3.87
N ALA A 104 4.54 5.35 3.31
CA ALA A 104 4.14 6.72 3.61
C ALA A 104 3.77 6.88 5.09
N THR A 105 4.07 8.04 5.67
CA THR A 105 3.76 8.31 7.09
C THR A 105 2.27 8.22 7.42
N LEU A 106 1.37 8.33 6.45
CA LEU A 106 -0.07 8.15 6.66
C LEU A 106 -0.42 6.75 7.21
N PHE A 107 0.40 5.74 6.89
CA PHE A 107 0.21 4.38 7.39
C PHE A 107 0.62 4.21 8.85
N LYS A 108 1.03 5.26 9.57
CA LYS A 108 1.19 5.19 11.03
C LYS A 108 -0.15 5.15 11.77
N ASP A 109 -1.17 5.75 11.17
CA ASP A 109 -2.51 5.91 11.72
C ASP A 109 -3.58 5.16 10.92
N ALA A 110 -3.18 4.53 9.81
CA ALA A 110 -4.07 3.69 9.02
C ALA A 110 -4.45 2.40 9.78
N PRO A 111 -5.56 1.75 9.42
CA PRO A 111 -5.89 0.43 9.95
C PRO A 111 -4.80 -0.61 9.66
N ALA A 112 -4.67 -1.59 10.56
CA ALA A 112 -3.66 -2.67 10.52
C ALA A 112 -3.66 -3.43 9.19
N ALA A 113 -4.85 -3.69 8.62
CA ALA A 113 -4.98 -4.38 7.34
C ALA A 113 -4.44 -3.55 6.17
N LEU A 114 -4.57 -2.22 6.19
CA LEU A 114 -4.02 -1.35 5.14
C LEU A 114 -2.50 -1.25 5.23
N LEU A 115 -1.94 -1.18 6.44
CA LEU A 115 -0.49 -1.27 6.64
C LEU A 115 0.05 -2.60 6.11
N ARG A 116 -0.62 -3.71 6.42
CA ARG A 116 -0.23 -5.03 5.93
C ARG A 116 -0.25 -5.11 4.42
N MET A 117 -1.34 -4.65 3.80
CA MET A 117 -1.51 -4.66 2.36
C MET A 117 -0.40 -3.88 1.66
N ILE A 118 -0.10 -2.65 2.11
CA ILE A 118 0.98 -1.87 1.47
C ILE A 118 2.35 -2.50 1.69
N VAL A 119 2.61 -3.10 2.85
CA VAL A 119 3.88 -3.83 3.08
C VAL A 119 3.97 -5.05 2.16
N VAL A 120 2.89 -5.80 1.96
CA VAL A 120 2.83 -6.92 1.02
C VAL A 120 3.11 -6.45 -0.40
N HIS A 121 2.55 -5.31 -0.81
CA HIS A 121 2.82 -4.68 -2.11
C HIS A 121 4.32 -4.40 -2.29
N GLU A 122 4.93 -3.70 -1.33
CA GLU A 122 6.37 -3.37 -1.38
C GLU A 122 7.27 -4.62 -1.32
N LEU A 123 6.87 -5.65 -0.58
CA LEU A 123 7.58 -6.93 -0.54
C LEU A 123 7.51 -7.67 -1.88
N ALA A 124 6.38 -7.62 -2.58
CA ALA A 124 6.26 -8.23 -3.90
C ALA A 124 7.22 -7.60 -4.91
N HIS A 125 7.52 -6.30 -4.78
CA HIS A 125 8.54 -5.61 -5.59
C HIS A 125 9.97 -6.11 -5.43
N LEU A 126 10.26 -6.91 -4.40
CA LEU A 126 11.55 -7.57 -4.27
C LEU A 126 11.76 -8.67 -5.32
N ARG A 127 10.68 -9.20 -5.91
CA ARG A 127 10.70 -10.24 -6.94
C ARG A 127 10.15 -9.75 -8.28
N GLU A 128 9.08 -8.98 -8.24
CA GLU A 128 8.33 -8.54 -9.42
C GLU A 128 8.32 -7.02 -9.52
N LEU A 129 9.05 -6.45 -10.49
CA LEU A 129 9.22 -5.00 -10.60
C LEU A 129 7.99 -4.28 -11.16
N GLU A 130 7.20 -4.97 -11.98
CA GLU A 130 6.04 -4.42 -12.68
C GLU A 130 4.74 -5.00 -12.10
N HIS A 131 3.68 -4.20 -12.08
CA HIS A 131 2.33 -4.61 -11.67
C HIS A 131 1.66 -5.52 -12.72
N ASN A 132 2.27 -6.68 -12.98
CA ASN A 132 1.76 -7.68 -13.91
C ASN A 132 1.05 -8.83 -13.15
N LYS A 133 0.59 -9.85 -13.88
CA LYS A 133 -0.11 -11.01 -13.29
C LYS A 133 0.73 -11.72 -12.20
N ALA A 134 2.05 -11.81 -12.37
CA ALA A 134 2.93 -12.47 -11.39
C ALA A 134 3.05 -11.65 -10.10
N PHE A 135 3.15 -10.32 -10.22
CA PHE A 135 3.12 -9.42 -9.08
C PHE A 135 1.85 -9.59 -8.25
N TYR A 136 0.67 -9.49 -8.89
CA TYR A 136 -0.59 -9.62 -8.18
C TYR A 136 -0.82 -11.02 -7.60
N ALA A 137 -0.37 -12.07 -8.30
CA ALA A 137 -0.40 -13.43 -7.76
C ALA A 137 0.49 -13.56 -6.50
N LEU A 138 1.65 -12.91 -6.48
CA LEU A 138 2.52 -12.89 -5.31
C LEU A 138 1.90 -12.10 -4.15
N CYS A 139 1.28 -10.96 -4.43
CA CYS A 139 0.53 -10.20 -3.43
C CYS A 139 -0.59 -11.04 -2.80
N GLN A 140 -1.43 -11.70 -3.61
CA GLN A 140 -2.51 -12.56 -3.11
C GLN A 140 -2.00 -13.78 -2.35
N HIS A 141 -0.82 -14.31 -2.71
CA HIS A 141 -0.20 -15.40 -1.95
C HIS A 141 0.21 -14.95 -0.53
N MET A 142 0.63 -13.70 -0.36
CA MET A 142 1.01 -13.14 0.94
C MET A 142 -0.19 -12.59 1.72
N GLU A 143 -1.19 -12.06 1.02
CA GLU A 143 -2.42 -11.50 1.58
C GLU A 143 -3.61 -11.90 0.69
N PRO A 144 -4.37 -12.95 1.06
CA PRO A 144 -5.48 -13.46 0.24
C PRO A 144 -6.51 -12.40 -0.15
N ASP A 145 -6.77 -11.43 0.74
CA ASP A 145 -7.72 -10.35 0.53
C ASP A 145 -7.10 -9.11 -0.16
N TYR A 146 -5.90 -9.24 -0.75
CA TYR A 146 -5.11 -8.12 -1.27
C TYR A 146 -5.90 -7.16 -2.15
N PHE A 147 -6.64 -7.65 -3.15
CA PHE A 147 -7.39 -6.78 -4.06
C PHE A 147 -8.49 -6.00 -3.34
N GLN A 148 -9.12 -6.63 -2.35
CA GLN A 148 -10.14 -5.97 -1.58
C GLN A 148 -9.55 -4.89 -0.68
N LEU A 149 -8.41 -5.17 -0.05
CA LEU A 149 -7.68 -4.20 0.76
C LEU A 149 -7.08 -3.06 -0.08
N GLU A 150 -6.68 -3.32 -1.33
CA GLU A 150 -6.24 -2.29 -2.28
C GLU A 150 -7.40 -1.35 -2.64
N PHE A 151 -8.60 -1.89 -2.88
CA PHE A 151 -9.81 -1.09 -3.05
C PHE A 151 -10.16 -0.29 -1.79
N ASP A 152 -10.09 -0.92 -0.62
CA ASP A 152 -10.37 -0.25 0.66
C ASP A 152 -9.34 0.85 0.97
N LEU A 153 -8.07 0.68 0.57
CA LEU A 153 -7.07 1.75 0.65
C LEU A 153 -7.49 2.94 -0.22
N ARG A 154 -7.99 2.71 -1.43
CA ARG A 154 -8.44 3.81 -2.31
C ARG A 154 -9.58 4.60 -1.67
N LEU A 155 -10.54 3.91 -1.07
CA LEU A 155 -11.62 4.53 -0.30
C LEU A 155 -11.09 5.29 0.92
N TYR A 156 -10.13 4.71 1.65
CA TYR A 156 -9.50 5.36 2.80
C TYR A 156 -8.77 6.64 2.40
N LEU A 157 -7.98 6.63 1.33
CA LEU A 157 -7.26 7.82 0.85
C LEU A 157 -8.22 8.91 0.35
N MET A 158 -9.38 8.52 -0.19
CA MET A 158 -10.45 9.45 -0.54
C MET A 158 -11.03 10.11 0.73
N LEU A 159 -11.34 9.33 1.76
CA LEU A 159 -11.81 9.85 3.05
C LEU A 159 -10.80 10.82 3.69
N GLN A 160 -9.50 10.49 3.63
CA GLN A 160 -8.44 11.34 4.18
C GLN A 160 -8.24 12.66 3.43
N GLU A 161 -8.68 12.76 2.17
CA GLU A 161 -8.69 14.03 1.46
C GLU A 161 -9.94 14.83 1.76
N ASP A 162 -11.10 14.18 1.86
CA ASP A 162 -12.39 14.84 2.16
C ASP A 162 -12.39 15.50 3.55
N ALA A 163 -11.59 14.97 4.48
CA ALA A 163 -11.43 15.50 5.83
C ALA A 163 -10.44 16.68 5.95
N LYS A 164 -9.79 17.12 4.87
CA LYS A 164 -8.86 18.26 4.84
C LYS A 164 -9.56 19.54 4.43
#